data_AF-A0A7Y3I7N7-F1
#
_entry.id   AF-A0A7Y3I7N7-F1
#
_cell.length_a   1.000
_cell.length_b   1.000
_cell.length_c   1.000
_cell.angle_alpha   90.00
_cell.angle_beta   90.00
_cell.angle_gamma   90.00
#
_symmetry.space_group_name_H-M   'P 1'
#
loop_
_entity.id
_entity.type
_entity.pdbx_description
1 polymer ?
#
loop_
_entity_poly.entity_id
_entity_poly.type
_entity_poly.pdbx_seq_one_letter_code
_entity_poly.pdbx_strand_id
1 'polypeptide(L)' 'AQGRVQRFWQGRTAPPGARPAWLVLGALAVALEDRGEAPPRTAAEAFARIARDTEALQGLTYEALGTAGAPVREAAPA' A
#
# COMPACT_ATOMS: atom_id res chain seq x y z
N ALA A 1 -18.93 0.30 6.53
CA ALA A 1 -18.24 0.98 5.40
C ALA A 1 -18.58 0.22 4.12
N GLN A 2 -18.96 0.91 3.03
CA GLN A 2 -19.53 0.30 1.82
C GLN A 2 -18.52 -0.46 0.93
N GLY A 3 -17.62 -1.28 1.49
CA GLY A 3 -16.74 -2.16 0.71
C GLY A 3 -15.91 -1.47 -0.38
N ARG A 4 -15.24 -0.36 -0.05
CA ARG A 4 -14.43 0.41 -1.01
C ARG A 4 -13.01 0.61 -0.53
N VAL A 5 -12.08 0.56 -1.47
CA VAL A 5 -10.71 1.01 -1.31
C VAL A 5 -10.64 2.48 -1.71
N GLN A 6 -10.04 3.30 -0.84
CA GLN A 6 -9.89 4.73 -1.06
C GLN A 6 -8.42 5.12 -0.96
N ARG A 7 -8.01 6.05 -1.82
CA ARG A 7 -6.70 6.69 -1.74
C ARG A 7 -6.83 8.00 -0.99
N PHE A 8 -5.84 8.30 -0.14
CA PHE A 8 -5.75 9.57 0.58
C PHE A 8 -4.47 10.31 0.20
N TRP A 9 -4.51 11.63 0.28
CA TRP A 9 -3.37 12.51 0.02
C TRP A 9 -2.95 13.20 1.30
N GLN A 10 -1.67 13.53 1.39
CA GLN A 10 -1.14 14.29 2.50
C GLN A 10 -1.76 15.69 2.48
N GLY A 11 -2.55 16.02 3.51
CA GLY A 11 -3.10 17.37 3.69
C GLY A 11 -2.12 18.35 4.31
N ARG A 12 -1.01 17.87 4.88
CA ARG A 12 0.03 18.66 5.54
C ARG A 12 1.40 18.03 5.34
N THR A 13 2.43 18.87 5.40
CA THR A 13 3.82 18.43 5.44
C THR A 13 4.09 17.65 6.71
N ALA A 14 4.78 16.51 6.58
CA ALA A 14 5.20 15.73 7.73
C ALA A 14 6.25 16.50 8.56
N PRO A 15 6.29 16.32 9.90
CA PRO A 15 7.36 16.86 10.73
C PRO A 15 8.75 16.42 10.24
N PRO A 16 9.79 17.23 10.47
CA PRO A 16 11.16 16.84 10.12
C PRO A 16 11.54 15.48 10.70
N GLY A 17 12.17 14.63 9.89
CA GLY A 17 12.60 13.29 10.30
C GLY A 17 11.49 12.21 10.29
N ALA A 18 10.21 12.58 10.21
CA ALA A 18 9.14 11.60 10.08
C ALA A 18 9.25 10.82 8.75
N ARG A 19 8.91 9.52 8.80
CA ARG A 19 8.89 8.62 7.64
C ARG A 19 7.57 7.83 7.64
N PRO A 20 7.02 7.50 6.46
CA PRO A 20 5.92 6.55 6.36
C PRO A 20 6.25 5.22 7.05
N ALA A 21 5.29 4.65 7.79
CA ALA A 21 5.49 3.43 8.55
C ALA A 21 6.02 2.27 7.69
N TRP A 22 5.51 2.12 6.46
CA TRP A 22 5.96 1.10 5.52
C TRP A 22 7.43 1.25 5.08
N LEU A 23 7.97 2.47 5.01
CA LEU A 23 9.41 2.66 4.76
C LEU A 23 10.25 2.15 5.93
N VAL A 24 9.83 2.46 7.16
CA VAL A 24 10.55 2.06 8.37
C VAL A 24 10.51 0.54 8.52
N LEU A 25 9.34 -0.07 8.35
CA LEU A 25 9.19 -1.53 8.42
C LEU A 25 9.98 -2.25 7.33
N GLY A 26 9.97 -1.73 6.10
CA GLY A 26 10.74 -2.31 5.01
C GLY A 26 12.25 -2.22 5.23
N ALA A 27 12.75 -1.08 5.74
CA ALA A 27 14.16 -0.95 6.10
C ALA A 27 14.56 -1.90 7.24
N LEU A 28 13.69 -2.05 8.25
CA LEU A 28 13.89 -2.99 9.34
C LEU A 28 13.95 -4.43 8.84
N ALA A 29 13.03 -4.84 7.97
CA ALA A 29 13.01 -6.19 7.40
C ALA A 29 14.31 -6.52 6.66
N VAL A 30 14.80 -5.60 5.81
CA VAL A 30 16.09 -5.78 5.10
C VAL A 30 17.26 -5.90 6.08
N ALA A 31 17.28 -5.10 7.14
CA ALA A 31 18.34 -5.15 8.15
C ALA A 31 18.36 -6.46 8.95
N LEU A 32 17.22 -7.15 9.06
CA LEU A 32 17.10 -8.41 9.79
C LEU A 32 17.42 -9.65 8.93
N GLU A 33 17.03 -9.64 7.66
CA GLU A 33 17.03 -10.86 6.84
C GLU A 33 18.30 -11.03 5.99
N ASP A 34 19.17 -10.01 5.85
CA ASP A 34 20.38 -9.97 4.99
C ASP A 34 20.15 -10.32 3.49
N ARG A 35 18.94 -10.78 3.13
CA ARG A 35 18.43 -11.13 1.81
C ARG A 35 16.90 -10.96 1.79
N GLY A 36 16.43 -9.78 1.42
CA GLY A 36 15.00 -9.47 1.28
C GLY A 36 14.71 -8.62 0.05
N GLU A 37 13.47 -8.68 -0.44
CA GLU A 37 12.99 -7.76 -1.49
C GLU A 37 13.14 -6.31 -0.98
N ALA A 38 13.72 -5.44 -1.80
CA ALA A 38 13.92 -4.04 -1.44
C ALA A 38 12.60 -3.40 -0.99
N PRO A 39 12.63 -2.52 0.04
CA PRO A 39 11.43 -1.88 0.52
C PRO A 39 10.82 -1.01 -0.59
N PRO A 40 9.47 -0.96 -0.69
CA PRO A 40 8.83 -0.04 -1.62
C PRO A 40 9.30 1.38 -1.30
N ARG A 41 9.50 2.21 -2.32
CA ARG A 41 9.96 3.60 -2.20
C ARG A 41 8.82 4.60 -2.33
N THR A 42 7.70 4.17 -2.89
CA THR A 42 6.50 4.98 -3.10
C THR A 42 5.27 4.32 -2.50
N ALA A 43 4.23 5.11 -2.23
CA ALA A 43 2.93 4.57 -1.83
C ALA A 43 2.33 3.66 -2.91
N ALA A 44 2.60 3.94 -4.20
CA ALA A 44 2.15 3.11 -5.31
C ALA A 44 2.81 1.72 -5.29
N GLU A 45 4.13 1.66 -5.07
CA GLU A 45 4.85 0.39 -4.91
C GLU A 45 4.39 -0.38 -3.68
N ALA A 46 4.19 0.31 -2.55
CA ALA A 46 3.66 -0.31 -1.33
C ALA A 46 2.26 -0.89 -1.55
N PHE A 47 1.39 -0.16 -2.26
CA PHE A 47 0.05 -0.62 -2.62
C PHE A 47 0.09 -1.81 -3.59
N ALA A 48 0.94 -1.75 -4.62
CA ALA A 48 1.12 -2.85 -5.56
C ALA A 48 1.56 -4.14 -4.84
N ARG A 49 2.48 -4.03 -3.87
CA ARG A 49 2.92 -5.18 -3.07
C ARG A 49 1.78 -5.82 -2.30
N ILE A 50 0.98 -5.06 -1.55
CA ILE A 50 -0.15 -5.62 -0.80
C ILE A 50 -1.27 -6.13 -1.73
N ALA A 51 -1.46 -5.51 -2.91
CA ALA A 51 -2.44 -5.95 -3.89
C ALA A 51 -2.08 -7.29 -4.56
N ARG A 52 -0.80 -7.68 -4.59
CA ARG A 52 -0.39 -9.04 -5.00
C ARG A 52 -0.90 -10.10 -4.01
N ASP A 53 -0.85 -9.78 -2.72
CA ASP A 53 -1.07 -10.75 -1.65
C ASP A 53 -2.50 -10.73 -1.08
N THR A 54 -3.32 -9.76 -1.50
CA THR A 54 -4.69 -9.56 -0.99
C THR A 54 -5.71 -9.68 -2.11
N GLU A 55 -6.48 -10.77 -2.12
CA GLU A 55 -7.49 -11.06 -3.16
C GLU A 55 -8.45 -9.88 -3.42
N ALA A 56 -8.97 -9.27 -2.35
CA ALA A 56 -9.90 -8.14 -2.42
C ALA A 56 -9.34 -6.89 -3.14
N LEU A 57 -8.00 -6.81 -3.28
CA LEU A 57 -7.29 -5.70 -3.93
C LEU A 57 -6.77 -6.05 -5.33
N GLN A 58 -6.90 -7.30 -5.78
CA GLN A 58 -6.34 -7.75 -7.05
C GLN A 58 -6.93 -6.98 -8.25
N GLY A 59 -6.04 -6.52 -9.12
CA GLY A 59 -6.38 -5.73 -10.30
C GLY A 59 -6.64 -4.25 -10.03
N LEU A 60 -6.58 -3.80 -8.78
CA LEU A 60 -6.57 -2.37 -8.46
C LEU A 60 -5.15 -1.82 -8.54
N THR A 61 -5.00 -0.60 -9.03
CA THR A 61 -3.73 0.14 -9.00
C THR A 61 -3.88 1.45 -8.24
N TYR A 62 -2.79 1.95 -7.68
CA TYR A 62 -2.79 3.17 -6.86
C TYR A 62 -3.23 4.41 -7.66
N GLU A 63 -2.93 4.41 -8.96
CA GLU A 63 -3.34 5.43 -9.92
C GLU A 63 -4.82 5.29 -10.28
N ALA A 64 -5.29 4.06 -10.58
CA ALA A 64 -6.67 3.81 -10.98
C ALA A 64 -7.69 4.13 -9.88
N LEU A 65 -7.28 4.06 -8.60
CA LEU A 65 -8.15 4.49 -7.50
C LEU A 65 -8.57 5.95 -7.63
N GLY A 66 -7.73 6.84 -8.17
CA GLY A 66 -8.02 8.27 -8.27
C GLY A 66 -8.58 8.84 -6.95
N THR A 67 -9.41 9.88 -7.03
CA THR A 67 -10.12 10.50 -5.89
C THR A 67 -11.43 9.82 -5.51
N ALA A 68 -11.97 8.97 -6.39
CA ALA A 68 -13.25 8.30 -6.18
C ALA A 68 -13.11 6.93 -5.48
N GLY A 69 -11.90 6.36 -5.48
CA GLY A 69 -11.63 5.00 -5.07
C GLY A 69 -12.31 3.97 -5.97
N ALA A 70 -12.26 2.71 -5.54
CA ALA A 70 -12.89 1.59 -6.24
C ALA A 70 -13.58 0.66 -5.23
N PRO A 71 -14.64 -0.07 -5.63
CA PRO A 71 -15.14 -1.17 -4.81
C PRO A 71 -14.05 -2.23 -4.62
N VAL A 72 -14.02 -2.88 -3.46
CA VAL A 72 -13.23 -4.11 -3.29
C VAL A 72 -13.80 -5.17 -4.22
N ARG A 73 -12.95 -6.05 -4.74
CA ARG A 73 -13.46 -7.28 -5.34
C ARG A 73 -14.13 -8.11 -4.26
N GLU A 74 -15.31 -8.64 -4.55
CA GLU A 74 -15.88 -9.70 -3.73
C GLU A 74 -15.00 -10.94 -3.91
N ALA A 75 -14.47 -11.47 -2.80
CA ALA A 75 -13.69 -12.70 -2.84
C ALA A 75 -14.60 -13.82 -3.34
N ALA A 76 -14.08 -14.71 -4.19
CA ALA A 76 -14.86 -15.87 -4.61
C ALA A 76 -15.20 -16.72 -3.37
N PRO A 77 -16.42 -17.27 -3.23
CA PRO A 77 -16.72 -18.15 -2.12
C PRO A 77 -15.76 -19.35 -2.14
N ALA A 78 -15.27 -19.71 -0.95
CA ALA A 78 -14.31 -20.80 -0.72
C ALA A 78 -14.82 -22.17 -1.18
#